data_AF-A0A382KA46-F1
#
_entry.id   AF-A0A382KA46-F1
#
_cell.length_a   1.000
_cell.length_b   1.000
_cell.length_c   1.000
_cell.angle_alpha   90.00
_cell.angle_beta   90.00
_cell.angle_gamma   90.00
#
_symmetry.space_group_name_H-M   'P 1'
#
loop_
_entity.id
_entity.type
_entity.pdbx_description
1 polymer ?
#
loop_
_entity_poly.entity_id
_entity_poly.type
_entity_poly.pdbx_seq_one_letter_code
_entity_poly.pdbx_strand_id
1 'polypeptide(L)' 'MDNSNFDIVVIGSGVIGHSIAFRLKQDAPQMKIAGLGDPVNSL' A
#
# COMPACT_ATOMS: atom_id res chain seq x y z
N MET A 1 9.55 -15.52 15.58
CA MET A 1 8.42 -14.86 14.92
C MET A 1 9.01 -14.01 13.82
N ASP A 2 8.74 -14.37 12.57
CA ASP A 2 9.22 -13.62 11.43
C ASP A 2 8.31 -12.40 11.25
N ASN A 3 8.82 -11.21 11.54
CA ASN A 3 8.03 -9.98 11.63
C ASN A 3 8.01 -9.19 10.30
N SER A 4 8.52 -9.76 9.20
CA SER A 4 8.55 -9.13 7.87
C SER A 4 7.39 -9.55 6.99
N ASN A 5 6.15 -9.27 7.41
CA ASN A 5 4.97 -9.58 6.59
C ASN A 5 4.81 -8.67 5.37
N PHE A 6 5.35 -7.45 5.44
CA PHE A 6 5.27 -6.45 4.37
C PHE A 6 6.62 -5.79 4.14
N ASP A 7 6.93 -5.53 2.88
CA ASP A 7 8.13 -4.78 2.48
C ASP A 7 7.87 -3.26 2.58
N ILE A 8 6.63 -2.83 2.29
CA ILE A 8 6.21 -1.43 2.33
C ILE A 8 4.82 -1.31 2.95
N VAL A 9 4.65 -0.32 3.82
CA VAL A 9 3.34 0.10 4.35
C VAL A 9 3.07 1.54 3.89
N VAL A 10 1.97 1.74 3.15
CA VAL A 10 1.50 3.06 2.71
C VAL A 10 0.48 3.57 3.72
N ILE A 11 0.77 4.70 4.38
CA ILE A 11 -0.15 5.36 5.31
C ILE A 11 -0.87 6.48 4.55
N GLY A 12 -2.21 6.42 4.46
CA GLY A 12 -3.02 7.34 3.68
C GLY A 12 -3.39 6.78 2.30
N SER A 13 -4.17 5.69 2.28
CA SER A 13 -4.62 4.99 1.05
C SER A 13 -5.73 5.70 0.27
N GLY A 14 -5.70 7.03 0.16
CA GLY A 14 -6.54 7.77 -0.80
C GLY A 14 -6.08 7.53 -2.24
N VAL A 15 -6.53 8.37 -3.18
CA VAL A 15 -6.16 8.26 -4.62
C VAL A 15 -4.65 8.18 -4.83
N ILE A 16 -3.89 9.03 -4.13
CA ILE A 16 -2.42 9.05 -4.24
C ILE A 16 -1.80 7.79 -3.63
N GLY A 17 -2.22 7.36 -2.44
CA GLY A 17 -1.70 6.16 -1.80
C GLY A 17 -1.94 4.89 -2.62
N HIS A 18 -3.14 4.75 -3.20
CA HIS A 18 -3.44 3.66 -4.14
C HIS A 18 -2.61 3.75 -5.42
N SER A 19 -2.44 4.94 -6.00
CA SER A 19 -1.66 5.12 -7.23
C SER A 19 -0.20 4.72 -7.06
N ILE A 20 0.40 5.07 -5.91
CA ILE A 20 1.77 4.69 -5.55
C ILE A 20 1.87 3.17 -5.35
N ALA A 21 0.97 2.58 -4.55
CA ALA A 21 0.95 1.14 -4.33
C ALA A 21 0.76 0.36 -5.63
N PHE A 22 -0.11 0.84 -6.52
CA PHE A 22 -0.37 0.25 -7.83
C PHE A 22 0.89 0.28 -8.71
N ARG A 23 1.55 1.43 -8.84
CA ARG A 23 2.80 1.55 -9.61
C ARG A 23 3.88 0.62 -9.07
N LEU A 24 4.09 0.61 -7.75
CA LEU A 24 5.07 -0.27 -7.11
C LEU A 24 4.78 -1.75 -7.37
N LYS A 25 3.50 -2.13 -7.41
CA LYS A 25 3.09 -3.51 -7.73
C LYS A 25 3.28 -3.87 -9.21
N GLN A 26 3.18 -2.89 -10.12
CA GLN A 26 3.50 -3.09 -11.54
C GLN A 26 5.00 -3.31 -11.76
N ASP A 27 5.84 -2.50 -11.10
CA ASP A 27 7.29 -2.54 -11.28
C ASP A 27 7.94 -3.71 -10.51
N ALA A 28 7.37 -4.09 -9.36
CA ALA A 28 7.84 -5.19 -8.52
C ALA A 28 6.68 -6.06 -7.99
N PRO A 29 6.14 -6.98 -8.81
CA PRO A 29 4.96 -7.78 -8.46
C PRO A 29 5.13 -8.64 -7.20
N GLN A 30 6.36 -9.04 -6.87
CA GLN A 30 6.68 -9.82 -5.67
C GLN A 30 6.58 -9.03 -4.36
N MET A 31 6.60 -7.70 -4.43
CA MET A 31 6.66 -6.84 -3.24
C MET A 31 5.34 -6.91 -2.45
N LYS A 32 5.43 -7.16 -1.15
CA LYS A 32 4.30 -7.24 -0.22
C LYS A 32 4.00 -5.84 0.30
N ILE A 33 2.99 -5.19 -0.28
CA ILE A 33 2.60 -3.82 0.06
C ILE A 33 1.31 -3.87 0.86
N ALA A 34 1.29 -3.24 2.04
CA ALA A 34 0.08 -2.99 2.81
C ALA A 34 -0.35 -1.52 2.67
N GLY A 35 -1.63 -1.29 2.44
CA GLY A 35 -2.23 0.04 2.56
C GLY A 35 -2.93 0.17 3.91
N LEU A 36 -2.58 1.18 4.69
CA LEU A 36 -3.29 1.59 5.89
C LEU A 36 -3.99 2.92 5.60
N GLY A 37 -5.30 2.87 5.46
CA GLY A 37 -6.15 4.04 5.27
C GLY A 37 -7.39 3.94 6.14
N ASP A 38 -7.86 5.08 6.60
CA ASP A 38 -9.21 5.19 7.15
C ASP A 38 -10.21 5.19 5.98
N PRO A 39 -11.23 4.31 5.95
CA PRO A 39 -12.26 4.33 4.91
C PRO A 39 -13.09 5.62 4.89
N VAL A 40 -12.89 6.55 5.82
CA VAL A 40 -13.78 7.70 6.00
C VAL A 40 -13.44 8.83 5.01
N ASN A 41 -14.43 9.11 4.14
CA ASN A 41 -14.55 10.20 3.17
C ASN A 41 -13.64 10.14 1.93
N SER A 42 -13.89 9.16 1.07
CA SER A 42 -13.71 9.39 -0.38
C SER A 42 -15.00 10.04 -0.91
N LEU A 43 -14.88 11.24 -1.48
CA LEU A 43 -15.94 11.92 -2.26
C LEU A 43 -16.39 11.06 -3.44
#